data_AF-A0A7V9VUH3-F1
#
_entry.id   AF-A0A7V9VUH3-F1
#
_cell.length_a   1.000
_cell.length_b   1.000
_cell.length_c   1.000
_cell.angle_alpha   90.00
_cell.angle_beta   90.00
_cell.angle_gamma   90.00
#
_symmetry.space_group_name_H-M   'P 1'
#
loop_
_entity.id
_entity.type
_entity.pdbx_description
1 polymer ?
#
loop_
_entity_poly.entity_id
_entity_poly.type
_entity_poly.pdbx_seq_one_letter_code
_entity_poly.pdbx_strand_id
1 'polypeptide(L)' 'AELLRYTAMGQDRSHLKIFARTGGRQVEAVFWGGAWRSPELVGQRSIDLAGKLEINSWNGQERLQMVLDDFLVV' A
#
# COMPACT_ATOMS: atom_id res chain seq x y z
N ALA A 1 -4.18 -1.50 -10.75
CA ALA A 1 -4.67 -2.42 -9.69
C ALA A 1 -5.96 -1.87 -9.08
N GLU A 2 -6.90 -2.72 -8.66
CA GLU A 2 -8.14 -2.28 -7.99
C GLU A 2 -7.81 -1.82 -6.56
N LEU A 3 -8.13 -0.58 -6.21
CA LEU A 3 -7.98 -0.06 -4.85
C LEU A 3 -9.12 -0.58 -3.97
N LEU A 4 -8.79 -1.30 -2.89
CA LEU A 4 -9.80 -1.83 -1.95
C LEU A 4 -9.99 -0.92 -0.75
N ARG A 5 -8.88 -0.50 -0.11
CA ARG A 5 -8.85 0.44 1.02
C ARG A 5 -7.43 0.95 1.24
N TYR A 6 -7.29 2.02 2.01
CA TYR A 6 -6.01 2.54 2.46
C TYR A 6 -6.12 3.10 3.89
N THR A 7 -5.00 3.16 4.59
CA THR A 7 -4.92 3.74 5.94
C THR A 7 -3.54 4.33 6.19
N ALA A 8 -3.49 5.40 6.98
CA ALA A 8 -2.24 5.81 7.61
C ALA A 8 -1.88 4.85 8.75
N MET A 9 -0.58 4.61 8.96
CA MET A 9 -0.04 3.70 9.98
C MET A 9 1.31 4.18 10.53
N GLY A 10 1.81 3.48 11.55
CA GLY A 10 2.98 3.92 12.34
C GLY A 10 2.56 4.70 13.59
N GLN A 11 3.49 4.90 14.52
CA GLN A 11 3.22 5.60 15.78
C GLN A 11 2.74 7.04 15.54
N ASP A 12 3.30 7.69 14.52
CA ASP A 12 3.00 9.07 14.11
C ASP A 12 2.01 9.15 12.93
N ARG A 13 1.49 8.00 12.46
CA ARG A 13 0.66 7.89 11.25
C ARG A 13 1.32 8.45 9.98
N SER A 14 2.65 8.46 9.89
CA SER A 14 3.37 9.00 8.73
C SER A 14 3.41 8.07 7.53
N HIS A 15 3.12 6.77 7.69
CA HIS A 15 3.23 5.79 6.61
C HIS A 15 1.87 5.48 6.00
N LEU A 16 1.82 5.23 4.70
CA LEU A 16 0.59 4.85 4.00
C LEU A 16 0.59 3.35 3.76
N LYS A 17 -0.47 2.66 4.18
CA LYS A 17 -0.74 1.27 3.81
C LYS A 17 -1.90 1.22 2.83
N ILE A 18 -1.67 0.56 1.70
CA ILE A 18 -2.66 0.38 0.63
C ILE A 18 -2.98 -1.11 0.52
N PHE A 19 -4.26 -1.42 0.36
CA PHE A 19 -4.73 -2.76 0.04
C PHE A 19 -5.33 -2.71 -1.36
N ALA A 20 -4.74 -3.49 -2.27
CA ALA A 20 -5.16 -3.51 -3.66
C ALA A 20 -5.39 -4.95 -4.13
N ARG A 21 -6.21 -5.12 -5.16
CA ARG A 21 -6.39 -6.40 -5.86
C ARG A 21 -5.75 -6.34 -7.24
N THR A 22 -4.91 -7.33 -7.55
CA THR A 22 -4.26 -7.49 -8.85
C THR A 22 -4.15 -8.98 -9.18
N GLY A 23 -4.45 -9.36 -10.43
CA GLY A 23 -4.45 -10.77 -10.84
C GLY A 23 -5.33 -11.67 -9.96
N GLY A 24 -6.44 -11.15 -9.43
CA GLY A 24 -7.35 -11.88 -8.53
C GLY A 24 -6.85 -12.06 -7.09
N ARG A 25 -5.64 -11.60 -6.75
CA ARG A 25 -5.06 -11.69 -5.40
C ARG A 25 -5.02 -10.32 -4.73
N GLN A 26 -5.22 -10.30 -3.41
CA GLN A 26 -5.01 -9.11 -2.61
C GLN A 26 -3.51 -8.96 -2.30
N VAL A 27 -2.97 -7.75 -2.48
CA VAL A 27 -1.63 -7.38 -2.07
C VAL A 27 -1.70 -6.27 -1.04
N GLU A 28 -0.85 -6.34 -0.03
CA GLU A 28 -0.62 -5.25 0.92
C GLU A 28 0.61 -4.48 0.47
N ALA A 29 0.46 -3.18 0.29
CA ALA A 29 1.54 -2.29 -0.12
C ALA A 29 1.78 -1.22 0.96
N VAL A 30 3.04 -0.88 1.22
CA VAL A 30 3.42 0.17 2.17
C VAL A 30 4.27 1.20 1.48
N PHE A 31 3.90 2.46 1.68
CA PHE A 31 4.68 3.61 1.28
C PHE A 31 5.18 4.34 2.53
N TRP A 32 6.46 4.15 2.83
CA TRP A 32 7.12 4.73 3.99
C TRP A 32 7.13 6.26 3.88
N GLY A 33 6.66 6.93 4.93
CA GLY A 33 6.50 8.39 4.96
C GLY A 33 5.42 8.95 4.01
N GLY A 34 4.66 8.09 3.32
CA GLY A 34 3.74 8.48 2.24
C GLY A 34 2.33 8.89 2.67
N ALA A 35 2.02 8.98 3.97
CA ALA A 35 0.64 9.25 4.44
C ALA A 35 0.04 10.56 3.91
N TRP A 36 0.88 11.56 3.63
CA TRP A 36 0.47 12.86 3.08
C TRP A 36 -0.18 12.77 1.69
N ARG A 37 0.07 11.68 0.94
CA ARG A 37 -0.56 11.41 -0.38
C ARG A 37 -1.90 10.69 -0.29
N SER A 38 -2.34 10.28 0.90
CA SER A 38 -3.64 9.63 1.08
C SER A 38 -4.86 10.41 0.54
N PRO A 39 -4.89 11.75 0.48
CA PRO A 39 -5.98 12.48 -0.16
C PRO A 39 -6.14 12.18 -1.66
N GLU A 40 -5.06 11.82 -2.37
CA GLU A 40 -5.12 11.47 -3.80
C GLU A 40 -6.00 10.23 -4.04
N LEU A 41 -6.08 9.33 -3.05
CA LEU A 41 -6.81 8.07 -3.15
C LEU A 41 -8.33 8.20 -2.86
N VAL A 42 -8.81 9.37 -2.44
CA VAL A 42 -10.22 9.57 -2.10
C VAL A 42 -11.09 9.43 -3.34
N GLY A 43 -12.07 8.52 -3.28
CA GLY A 43 -13.00 8.25 -4.37
C GLY A 43 -12.42 7.42 -5.52
N GLN A 44 -11.14 7.07 -5.46
CA GLN A 44 -10.48 6.29 -6.50
C GLN A 44 -10.83 4.80 -6.39
N ARG A 45 -10.94 4.14 -7.54
CA ARG A 45 -11.18 2.69 -7.62
C ARG A 45 -10.02 1.93 -8.22
N SER A 46 -9.12 2.61 -8.92
CA SER A 46 -7.98 2.01 -9.58
C SER A 46 -6.76 2.91 -9.45
N ILE A 47 -5.61 2.27 -9.23
CA ILE A 47 -4.31 2.92 -9.08
C ILE A 47 -3.24 2.05 -9.70
N ASP A 48 -2.17 2.68 -10.19
CA ASP A 48 -0.95 1.97 -10.55
C ASP A 48 0.04 2.01 -9.39
N LEU A 49 0.72 0.89 -9.15
CA LEU A 49 1.65 0.71 -8.04
C LEU A 49 3.04 0.40 -8.60
N ALA A 50 4.05 1.14 -8.13
CA ALA A 50 5.45 0.91 -8.45
C ALA A 50 6.24 0.61 -7.17
N GLY A 51 6.95 -0.51 -7.15
CA GLY A 51 7.69 -0.93 -5.97
C GLY A 51 8.21 -2.35 -6.06
N LYS A 52 8.70 -2.86 -4.93
CA LYS A 52 9.33 -4.18 -4.81
C LYS A 52 8.52 -5.09 -3.90
N LEU A 53 8.50 -6.38 -4.21
CA LEU A 53 7.96 -7.39 -3.31
C LEU A 53 9.02 -7.78 -2.27
N GLU A 54 8.60 -7.80 -1.01
CA GLU A 54 9.42 -8.15 0.14
C GLU A 54 8.67 -9.11 1.06
N ILE A 55 9.42 -9.89 1.83
CA ILE A 55 8.89 -10.67 2.94
C ILE A 55 9.05 -9.84 4.20
N ASN A 56 7.94 -9.43 4.79
CA ASN A 56 7.93 -8.76 6.08
C ASN A 56 7.81 -9.82 7.18
N SER A 57 8.84 -9.90 8.03
CA SER A 57 8.90 -10.83 9.17
C SER A 57 8.69 -10.05 10.47
N TRP A 58 7.51 -10.22 11.09
CA TRP A 58 7.14 -9.56 12.34
C TRP A 58 6.53 -10.55 13.33
N ASN A 59 7.08 -10.59 14.56
CA ASN A 59 6.65 -11.51 15.63
C ASN A 59 6.57 -12.99 15.18
N GLY A 60 7.56 -13.43 14.40
CA GLY A 60 7.61 -14.79 13.86
C GLY A 60 6.60 -15.09 12.74
N GLN A 61 5.81 -14.12 12.30
CA GLN A 61 4.97 -14.24 11.11
C GLN A 61 5.63 -13.59 9.91
N GLU A 62 5.63 -14.30 8.78
CA GLU A 62 6.08 -13.79 7.50
C GLU A 62 4.88 -13.48 6.61
N ARG A 63 4.90 -12.31 5.96
CA ARG A 63 3.86 -11.92 5.01
C ARG A 63 4.50 -11.30 3.79
N LEU A 64 4.01 -11.69 2.61
CA LEU A 64 4.34 -11.01 1.37
C LEU A 64 3.75 -9.59 1.41
N GLN A 65 4.60 -8.61 1.17
CA GLN A 65 4.27 -7.20 1.15
C GLN A 65 4.93 -6.53 -0.04
N MET A 66 4.32 -5.49 -0.59
CA MET A 66 4.97 -4.59 -1.54
C MET A 66 5.47 -3.35 -0.81
N VAL A 67 6.74 -3.00 -0.97
CA VAL A 67 7.27 -1.69 -0.56
C VAL A 67 7.22 -0.77 -1.77
N LEU A 68 6.46 0.32 -1.65
CA LEU A 68 6.21 1.26 -2.73
C LEU A 68 7.32 2.28 -2.83
N ASP A 69 7.79 2.48 -4.06
CA ASP A 69 8.56 3.64 -4.48
C ASP A 69 7.61 4.77 -4.89
N ASP A 70 6.50 4.44 -5.57
CA ASP A 70 5.50 5.40 -6.03
C ASP A 70 4.12 4.75 -6.32
N PHE A 71 3.08 5.56 -6.50
CA PHE A 71 1.80 5.17 -7.06
C PHE A 71 1.18 6.31 -7.89
N LEU A 72 0.32 5.95 -8.83
CA LEU A 72 -0.44 6.89 -9.65
C LEU A 72 -1.94 6.60 -9.54
N VAL A 73 -2.76 7.66 -9.48
CA VAL A 73 -4.22 7.57 -9.59
C VAL A 73 -4.63 7.60 -11.06
N VAL A 74 -5.57 6.73 -11.44
CA VAL A 74 -6.01 6.53 -12.84
C VAL A 74 -7.46 6.94 -13.02
#